data_AF-A0A358NJ87-F1
#
_entry.id   AF-A0A358NJ87-F1
#
_cell.length_a   1.000
_cell.length_b   1.000
_cell.length_c   1.000
_cell.angle_alpha   90.00
_cell.angle_beta   90.00
_cell.angle_gamma   90.00
#
_symmetry.space_group_name_H-M   'P 1'
#
loop_
_entity.id
_entity.type
_entity.pdbx_description
1 polymer ?
#
loop_
_entity_poly.entity_id
_entity_poly.type
_entity_poly.pdbx_seq_one_letter_code
_entity_poly.pdbx_strand_id
1 'polypeptide(L)'
;MKEIKTLQTENRNPSTINIDSVSTVNMLQMINNEDKKVALAVEKEIENISKAVDIIVEKLHNGGRLIYVGAGTSGRIAILDASECPPTYGTDPDLVQA
;
A
#
# COMPACT_ATOMS: atom_id res chain seq x y z
N MET A 1 -15.50 -17.81 -10.80
CA MET A 1 -16.20 -16.52 -10.98
C MET A 1 -17.13 -16.12 -9.82
N LYS A 2 -17.71 -17.08 -9.06
CA LYS A 2 -18.55 -16.76 -7.87
C LYS A 2 -17.77 -16.11 -6.72
N GLU A 3 -16.52 -16.51 -6.48
CA GLU A 3 -15.70 -16.03 -5.34
C GLU A 3 -15.19 -14.60 -5.49
N ILE A 4 -14.99 -14.09 -6.71
CA ILE A 4 -14.47 -12.73 -6.93
C ILE A 4 -15.50 -11.68 -6.49
N LYS A 5 -16.80 -11.98 -6.65
CA LYS A 5 -17.90 -11.04 -6.34
C LYS A 5 -18.06 -10.76 -4.85
N THR A 6 -17.47 -11.56 -3.96
CA THR A 6 -17.50 -11.32 -2.51
C THR A 6 -16.32 -10.47 -2.04
N LEU A 7 -15.32 -10.24 -2.89
CA LEU A 7 -14.16 -9.43 -2.56
C LEU A 7 -14.54 -7.95 -2.63
N GLN A 8 -14.23 -7.20 -1.57
CA GLN A 8 -14.50 -5.77 -1.53
C GLN A 8 -13.78 -5.01 -2.65
N THR A 9 -12.57 -5.44 -3.02
CA THR A 9 -11.74 -4.82 -4.08
C THR A 9 -12.39 -4.88 -5.46
N GLU A 10 -13.32 -5.80 -5.67
CA GLU A 10 -13.99 -6.05 -6.96
C GLU A 10 -15.40 -5.48 -7.02
N ASN A 11 -15.86 -4.85 -5.92
CA ASN A 11 -17.16 -4.22 -5.84
C ASN A 11 -17.14 -2.83 -6.49
N ARG A 12 -18.29 -2.43 -7.04
CA ARG A 12 -18.47 -1.06 -7.55
C ARG A 12 -18.65 -0.10 -6.39
N ASN A 13 -17.97 1.03 -6.43
CA ASN A 13 -18.20 2.12 -5.49
C ASN A 13 -19.51 2.87 -5.88
N PRO A 14 -20.53 2.91 -5.01
CA PRO A 14 -21.79 3.62 -5.30
C PRO A 14 -21.61 5.12 -5.55
N SER A 15 -20.59 5.74 -4.94
CA SER A 15 -20.28 7.16 -5.11
C SER A 15 -19.69 7.51 -6.47
N THR A 16 -19.35 6.51 -7.31
CA THR A 16 -18.71 6.72 -8.61
C THR A 16 -19.42 6.04 -9.78
N ILE A 17 -20.70 5.69 -9.63
CA ILE A 17 -21.49 4.97 -10.65
C ILE A 17 -21.50 5.70 -12.02
N ASN A 18 -21.46 7.04 -12.02
CA ASN A 18 -21.54 7.90 -13.20
C ASN A 18 -20.24 8.69 -13.46
N ILE A 19 -19.09 8.18 -12.99
CA ILE A 19 -17.81 8.89 -13.07
C ILE A 19 -17.37 9.23 -14.51
N ASP A 20 -17.83 8.45 -15.49
CA ASP A 20 -17.55 8.60 -16.92
C ASP A 20 -18.38 9.71 -17.61
N SER A 21 -19.42 10.24 -16.94
CA SER A 21 -20.35 11.22 -17.53
C SER A 21 -20.32 12.59 -16.85
N VAL A 22 -19.45 12.81 -15.86
CA VAL A 22 -19.33 14.09 -15.14
C VAL A 22 -18.24 14.98 -15.75
N SER A 23 -18.19 16.25 -15.34
CA SER A 23 -17.06 17.13 -15.70
C SER A 23 -15.75 16.61 -15.08
N THR A 24 -14.61 16.95 -15.69
CA THR A 24 -13.29 16.57 -15.17
C THR A 24 -13.08 17.03 -13.73
N VAL A 25 -13.55 18.22 -13.36
CA VAL A 25 -13.44 18.73 -11.98
C VAL A 25 -14.21 17.83 -11.01
N ASN A 26 -15.43 17.44 -11.36
CA ASN A 26 -16.24 16.55 -10.51
C ASN A 26 -15.61 15.16 -10.42
N MET A 27 -15.09 14.62 -11.52
CA MET A 27 -14.36 13.33 -11.52
C MET A 27 -13.15 13.37 -10.57
N LEU A 28 -12.34 14.43 -10.64
CA LEU A 28 -11.19 14.60 -9.75
C LEU A 28 -11.61 14.79 -8.28
N GLN A 29 -12.72 15.49 -8.02
CA GLN A 29 -13.28 15.58 -6.67
C GLN A 29 -13.74 14.22 -6.14
N MET A 30 -14.36 13.39 -6.99
CA MET A 30 -14.78 12.04 -6.62
C MET A 30 -13.58 11.15 -6.25
N ILE A 31 -12.50 11.18 -7.06
CA ILE A 31 -11.25 10.45 -6.77
C ILE A 31 -10.64 10.93 -5.44
N ASN A 32 -10.42 12.24 -5.30
CA ASN A 32 -9.81 12.81 -4.10
C ASN A 32 -10.65 12.58 -2.82
N ASN A 33 -11.97 12.47 -2.94
CA ASN A 33 -12.83 12.12 -1.80
C ASN A 33 -12.63 10.67 -1.34
N GLU A 34 -12.27 9.75 -2.24
CA GLU A 34 -11.87 8.39 -1.87
C GLU A 34 -10.45 8.36 -1.29
N ASP A 35 -9.51 9.13 -1.85
CA ASP A 35 -8.12 9.19 -1.36
C ASP A 35 -8.04 9.61 0.12
N LYS A 36 -8.89 10.56 0.54
CA LYS A 36 -9.00 10.99 1.95
C LYS A 36 -9.31 9.85 2.93
N LYS A 37 -9.96 8.78 2.45
CA LYS A 37 -10.33 7.63 3.29
C LYS A 37 -9.13 6.72 3.58
N VAL A 38 -8.06 6.80 2.78
CA VAL A 38 -6.89 5.92 2.91
C VAL A 38 -6.18 6.15 4.25
N ALA A 39 -5.90 7.40 4.61
CA ALA A 39 -5.24 7.71 5.88
C ALA A 39 -6.04 7.19 7.09
N LEU A 40 -7.37 7.32 7.06
CA LEU A 40 -8.26 6.81 8.11
C LEU A 40 -8.32 5.27 8.15
N ALA A 41 -8.07 4.60 7.02
CA ALA A 41 -7.95 3.14 6.98
C ALA A 41 -6.61 2.69 7.58
N VAL A 42 -5.52 3.37 7.24
CA VAL A 42 -4.18 3.12 7.82
C VAL A 42 -4.18 3.37 9.33
N GLU A 43 -4.85 4.42 9.81
CA GLU A 43 -4.99 4.73 11.24
C GLU A 43 -5.53 3.53 12.04
N LYS A 44 -6.51 2.81 11.49
CA LYS A 44 -7.10 1.64 12.15
C LYS A 44 -6.16 0.45 12.24
N GLU A 45 -5.12 0.41 11.41
CA GLU A 45 -4.14 -0.67 11.35
C GLU A 45 -2.85 -0.37 12.12
N ILE A 46 -2.75 0.79 12.80
CA ILE A 46 -1.54 1.20 13.54
C ILE A 46 -1.06 0.11 14.50
N GLU A 47 -1.96 -0.57 15.22
CA GLU A 47 -1.57 -1.65 16.14
C GLU A 47 -0.95 -2.85 15.41
N ASN A 48 -1.43 -3.19 14.21
CA ASN A 48 -0.90 -4.30 13.43
C ASN A 48 0.41 -3.91 12.74
N ILE A 49 0.49 -2.68 12.22
CA ILE A 49 1.71 -2.11 11.65
C ILE A 49 2.81 -2.05 12.71
N SER A 50 2.50 -1.63 13.93
CA SER A 50 3.45 -1.61 15.05
C SER A 50 4.03 -2.99 15.34
N LYS A 51 3.19 -4.03 15.40
CA LYS A 51 3.67 -5.42 15.60
C LYS A 51 4.60 -5.86 14.47
N ALA A 52 4.29 -5.51 13.22
CA ALA A 52 5.15 -5.82 12.09
C ALA A 52 6.51 -5.11 12.20
N VAL A 53 6.51 -3.82 12.55
CA VAL A 53 7.74 -3.04 12.76
C VAL A 53 8.60 -3.65 13.86
N ASP A 54 8.02 -4.00 15.02
CA ASP A 54 8.76 -4.59 16.13
C ASP A 54 9.45 -5.90 15.73
N ILE A 55 8.75 -6.76 14.99
CA ILE A 55 9.31 -8.02 14.45
C ILE A 55 10.45 -7.72 13.46
N ILE A 56 10.24 -6.78 12.54
CA ILE A 56 11.24 -6.42 11.53
C ILE A 56 12.51 -5.90 12.20
N VAL A 57 12.39 -4.97 13.16
CA VAL A 57 13.53 -4.41 13.90
C VAL A 57 14.30 -5.51 14.63
N GLU A 58 13.61 -6.43 15.31
CA GLU A 58 14.26 -7.58 15.97
C GLU A 58 15.05 -8.42 14.96
N LYS A 59 14.49 -8.70 13.77
CA LYS A 59 15.17 -9.51 12.76
C LYS A 59 16.36 -8.79 12.12
N LEU A 60 16.23 -7.50 11.82
CA LEU A 60 17.33 -6.71 11.26
C LEU A 60 18.49 -6.59 12.26
N HIS A 61 18.23 -6.37 13.55
CA HIS A 61 19.27 -6.37 14.59
C HIS A 61 20.02 -7.71 14.70
N ASN A 62 19.33 -8.81 14.42
CA ASN A 62 19.92 -10.15 14.43
C ASN A 62 20.58 -10.54 13.09
N GLY A 63 20.86 -9.57 12.21
CA GLY A 63 21.52 -9.80 10.91
C GLY A 63 20.59 -10.36 9.83
N GLY A 64 19.28 -10.28 10.03
CA GLY A 64 18.27 -10.64 9.03
C GLY A 64 18.11 -9.58 7.95
N ARG A 65 17.18 -9.84 7.03
CA ARG A 65 16.81 -8.95 5.92
C ARG A 65 15.29 -8.80 5.84
N LEU A 66 14.82 -7.69 5.30
CA LEU A 66 13.41 -7.48 4.95
C LEU A 66 13.21 -7.74 3.45
N ILE A 67 12.36 -8.71 3.12
CA ILE A 67 12.08 -9.08 1.72
C ILE A 67 10.59 -8.90 1.46
N TYR A 68 10.26 -7.99 0.55
CA TYR A 68 8.92 -7.83 0.02
C TYR A 68 8.70 -8.77 -1.17
N VAL A 69 7.45 -9.23 -1.37
CA VAL A 69 7.08 -10.10 -2.49
C VAL A 69 5.71 -9.68 -3.02
N GLY A 70 5.60 -9.45 -4.33
CA GLY A 70 4.32 -9.06 -4.94
C GLY A 70 4.35 -9.04 -6.46
N ALA A 71 3.17 -8.91 -7.07
CA ALA A 71 3.00 -8.79 -8.53
C ALA A 71 2.36 -7.44 -8.88
N GLY A 72 2.51 -7.02 -10.16
CA GLY A 72 1.86 -5.81 -10.68
C GLY A 72 2.21 -4.54 -9.88
N THR A 73 1.20 -3.76 -9.53
CA THR A 73 1.38 -2.51 -8.76
C THR A 73 2.02 -2.75 -7.39
N SER A 74 1.60 -3.80 -6.67
CA SER A 74 2.14 -4.12 -5.34
C SER A 74 3.64 -4.42 -5.38
N GLY A 75 4.09 -5.22 -6.37
CA GLY A 75 5.52 -5.50 -6.54
C GLY A 75 6.34 -4.24 -6.89
N ARG A 76 5.79 -3.34 -7.70
CA ARG A 76 6.47 -2.08 -8.03
C ARG A 76 6.56 -1.11 -6.85
N ILE A 77 5.54 -1.05 -5.98
CA ILE A 77 5.61 -0.27 -4.73
C ILE A 77 6.67 -0.84 -3.79
N ALA A 78 6.78 -2.17 -3.71
CA ALA A 78 7.83 -2.82 -2.93
C ALA A 78 9.25 -2.45 -3.44
N ILE A 79 9.45 -2.45 -4.77
CA ILE A 79 10.71 -2.01 -5.39
C ILE A 79 11.01 -0.54 -5.08
N LEU A 80 9.98 0.32 -5.14
CA LEU A 80 10.12 1.74 -4.81
C LEU A 80 10.65 1.91 -3.37
N ASP A 81 9.98 1.31 -2.38
CA ASP A 81 10.36 1.41 -0.96
C ASP A 81 11.77 0.86 -0.69
N ALA A 82 12.08 -0.33 -1.21
CA ALA A 82 13.41 -0.94 -1.05
C ALA A 82 14.52 -0.07 -1.67
N SER A 83 14.26 0.55 -2.84
CA SER A 83 15.24 1.41 -3.52
C SER A 83 15.56 2.71 -2.77
N GLU A 84 14.65 3.17 -1.92
CA GLU A 84 14.81 4.39 -1.12
C GLU A 84 15.62 4.14 0.16
N CYS A 85 15.72 2.89 0.63
CA CYS A 85 16.40 2.56 1.88
C CYS A 85 17.91 2.91 1.89
N PRO A 86 18.73 2.50 0.89
CA PRO A 86 20.15 2.85 0.87
C PRO A 86 20.44 4.36 0.83
N PRO A 87 19.84 5.18 -0.06
CA PRO A 87 20.13 6.61 -0.09
C PRO A 87 19.54 7.39 1.09
N THR A 88 18.46 6.90 1.71
CA THR A 88 17.83 7.60 2.85
C THR A 88 18.52 7.29 4.18
N TYR A 89 18.90 6.03 4.39
CA TYR A 89 19.39 5.54 5.69
C TYR A 89 20.85 5.06 5.67
N GLY A 90 21.50 5.02 4.49
CA GLY A 90 22.89 4.55 4.35
C GLY A 90 23.04 3.04 4.53
N THR A 91 21.96 2.26 4.35
CA THR A 91 21.96 0.80 4.52
C THR A 91 22.61 0.10 3.34
N ASP A 92 23.07 -1.15 3.57
CA ASP A 92 23.45 -2.06 2.50
C ASP A 92 22.23 -2.32 1.58
N PRO A 93 22.37 -2.27 0.23
CA PRO A 93 21.29 -2.60 -0.71
C PRO A 93 20.65 -3.99 -0.52
N ASP A 94 21.35 -4.94 0.11
CA ASP A 94 20.80 -6.26 0.40
C ASP A 94 19.95 -6.30 1.68
N LEU A 95 19.92 -5.25 2.51
CA LEU A 95 19.19 -5.23 3.77
C LEU A 95 17.65 -5.24 3.58
N VAL A 96 17.16 -4.51 2.56
CA VAL A 96 15.74 -4.41 2.19
C VAL A 96 15.62 -4.67 0.68
N GLN A 97 14.82 -5.67 0.27
CA GLN A 97 14.70 -6.09 -1.13
C GLN A 97 13.24 -6.36 -1.54
N ALA A 98 12.97 -6.36 -2.85
CA ALA A 98 11.66 -6.58 -3.45
C ALA A 98 11.75 -7.31 -4.79
#